data_AF-A0A7W1F8E6-F1
#
_entry.id   AF-A0A7W1F8E6-F1
#
_cell.length_a   1.000
_cell.length_b   1.000
_cell.length_c   1.000
_cell.angle_alpha   90.00
_cell.angle_beta   90.00
_cell.angle_gamma   90.00
#
_symmetry.space_group_name_H-M   'P 1'
#
loop_
_entity.id
_entity.type
_entity.pdbx_description
1 polymer ?
#
loop_
_entity_poly.entity_id
_entity_poly.type
_entity_poly.pdbx_seq_one_letter_code
_entity_poly.pdbx_strand_id
1 'polypeptide(L)'
;MLIGPTAGRPGSRVTMGGYTPLFNEAGRYLGPSGRIGFWFNLPPDGWEEIYSSLEPPASNEGVPVIHLGEAVVEGQCSYRVTFRVPDVPPGIYEIVPIEHGHGGSAAFAATEFRVSS
;
A
#
# COMPACT_ATOMS: atom_id res chain seq x y z
N MET A 1 1.19 -3.93 -10.75
CA MET A 1 0.21 -4.92 -10.26
C MET A 1 0.75 -5.51 -8.97
N LEU A 2 -0.02 -5.46 -7.89
CA LEU A 2 0.30 -6.12 -6.63
C LEU A 2 0.11 -7.63 -6.80
N ILE A 3 1.07 -8.41 -6.32
CA ILE A 3 1.15 -9.86 -6.41
C ILE A 3 1.27 -10.38 -4.98
N GLY A 4 0.35 -11.24 -4.58
CA GLY A 4 0.36 -11.84 -3.24
C GLY A 4 -0.98 -12.47 -2.90
N PRO A 5 -1.13 -12.99 -1.67
CA PRO A 5 -2.40 -13.47 -1.16
C PRO A 5 -3.41 -12.34 -1.11
N THR A 6 -4.64 -12.59 -1.55
CA THR A 6 -5.78 -11.66 -1.46
C THR A 6 -6.69 -11.98 -0.26
N ALA A 7 -6.25 -12.86 0.64
CA ALA A 7 -6.97 -13.20 1.85
C ALA A 7 -6.02 -13.69 2.96
N GLY A 8 -6.46 -13.58 4.21
CA GLY A 8 -5.75 -14.13 5.36
C GLY A 8 -6.53 -14.01 6.67
N ARG A 9 -6.10 -14.78 7.67
CA ARG A 9 -6.64 -14.70 9.04
C ARG A 9 -5.91 -13.65 9.87
N PRO A 10 -6.57 -12.97 10.82
CA PRO A 10 -5.91 -12.10 11.78
C PRO A 10 -4.62 -12.69 12.36
N GLY A 11 -3.56 -11.90 12.41
CA GLY A 11 -2.24 -12.26 12.94
C GLY A 11 -1.38 -13.16 12.04
N SER A 12 -1.95 -13.77 10.99
CA SER A 12 -1.20 -14.55 10.00
C SER A 12 -0.25 -13.67 9.21
N ARG A 13 0.88 -14.23 8.79
CA ARG A 13 1.91 -13.50 8.04
C ARG A 13 1.65 -13.65 6.54
N VAL A 14 1.56 -12.52 5.85
CA VAL A 14 1.42 -12.47 4.40
C VAL A 14 2.55 -11.66 3.78
N THR A 15 2.91 -12.00 2.55
CA THR A 15 3.90 -11.24 1.78
C THR A 15 3.26 -10.83 0.47
N MET A 16 3.28 -9.54 0.19
CA MET A 16 2.83 -8.95 -1.06
C MET A 16 4.01 -8.28 -1.74
N GLY A 17 3.94 -8.13 -3.05
CA GLY A 17 4.99 -7.47 -3.82
C GLY A 17 4.51 -7.09 -5.20
N GLY A 18 5.40 -6.62 -6.04
CA GLY A 18 5.05 -6.24 -7.39
C GLY A 18 6.26 -5.69 -8.12
N TYR A 19 5.99 -5.10 -9.27
CA TYR A 19 6.99 -4.44 -10.10
C TYR A 19 6.75 -2.93 -10.10
N THR A 20 7.84 -2.17 -10.09
CA THR A 20 7.87 -0.70 -10.08
C THR A 20 8.52 -0.15 -11.33
N PRO A 21 7.86 -0.25 -12.50
CA PRO A 21 8.31 0.51 -13.64
C PRO A 21 7.78 1.96 -13.49
N LEU A 22 8.66 2.89 -13.11
CA LEU A 22 8.32 4.31 -13.02
C LEU A 22 8.53 4.98 -14.36
N PHE A 23 7.50 5.69 -14.82
CA PHE A 23 7.53 6.49 -16.03
C PHE A 23 7.11 7.92 -15.70
N ASN A 24 7.72 8.91 -16.33
CA ASN A 24 7.19 10.27 -16.27
C ASN A 24 5.97 10.44 -17.18
N GLU A 25 5.34 11.62 -17.14
CA GLU A 25 4.18 11.97 -17.97
C GLU A 25 4.45 11.85 -19.49
N ALA A 26 5.72 11.98 -19.89
CA ALA A 26 6.15 11.78 -21.28
C ALA A 26 6.39 10.29 -21.64
N GLY A 27 6.08 9.36 -20.74
CA GLY A 27 6.27 7.92 -20.93
C GLY A 27 7.73 7.45 -20.85
N ARG A 28 8.66 8.30 -20.39
CA ARG A 28 10.07 7.94 -20.23
C ARG A 28 10.28 7.18 -18.92
N TYR A 29 10.92 6.03 -19.01
CA TYR A 29 11.34 5.25 -17.85
C TYR A 29 12.33 6.04 -16.98
N LEU A 30 12.02 6.18 -15.70
CA LEU A 30 12.82 6.91 -14.72
C LEU A 30 13.72 5.99 -13.89
N GLY A 31 13.50 4.67 -13.92
CA GLY A 31 14.14 3.75 -12.97
C GLY A 31 13.40 3.73 -11.64
N PRO A 32 13.60 2.70 -10.81
CA PRO A 32 12.92 2.57 -9.53
C PRO A 32 13.59 3.45 -8.46
N SER A 33 12.82 4.30 -7.79
CA SER A 33 13.28 5.27 -6.80
C SER A 33 12.36 5.30 -5.59
N GLY A 34 12.85 5.73 -4.42
CA GLY A 34 12.01 5.97 -3.25
C GLY A 34 11.57 4.71 -2.50
N ARG A 35 10.38 4.80 -1.89
CA ARG A 35 9.80 3.79 -1.00
C ARG A 35 8.33 3.59 -1.35
N ILE A 36 7.79 2.43 -1.03
CA ILE A 36 6.35 2.15 -1.12
C ILE A 36 5.83 1.80 0.27
N GLY A 37 4.91 2.61 0.79
CA GLY A 37 4.13 2.30 1.97
C GLY A 37 2.86 1.55 1.62
N PHE A 38 2.46 0.60 2.46
CA PHE A 38 1.25 -0.20 2.26
C PHE A 38 0.24 0.13 3.33
N TRP A 39 -0.94 0.58 2.92
CA TRP A 39 -1.96 1.09 3.81
C TRP A 39 -3.22 0.24 3.73
N PHE A 40 -3.70 -0.22 4.87
CA PHE A 40 -4.91 -1.02 5.00
C PHE A 40 -6.10 -0.12 5.31
N ASN A 41 -7.22 -0.38 4.64
CA ASN A 41 -8.52 0.28 4.84
C ASN A 41 -8.49 1.81 4.66
N LEU A 42 -7.55 2.31 3.86
CA LEU A 42 -7.47 3.73 3.52
C LEU A 42 -8.63 4.11 2.58
N PRO A 43 -9.36 5.22 2.82
CA PRO A 43 -10.40 5.68 1.91
C PRO A 43 -9.84 5.98 0.50
N PRO A 44 -10.62 5.75 -0.57
CA PRO A 44 -10.16 5.97 -1.95
C PRO A 44 -9.72 7.42 -2.24
N ASP A 45 -10.28 8.39 -1.52
CA ASP A 45 -10.05 9.83 -1.63
C ASP A 45 -9.15 10.41 -0.52
N GLY A 46 -8.52 9.54 0.29
CA GLY A 46 -7.67 9.95 1.42
C GLY A 46 -6.17 9.70 1.22
N TRP A 47 -5.74 9.21 0.06
CA TRP A 47 -4.34 8.81 -0.14
C TRP A 47 -3.39 9.99 -0.28
N GLU A 48 -3.88 11.10 -0.83
CA GLU A 48 -3.13 12.33 -1.02
C GLU A 48 -2.62 12.90 0.31
N GLU A 49 -3.33 12.62 1.40
CA GLU A 49 -3.03 13.15 2.72
C GLU A 49 -1.86 12.43 3.40
N ILE A 50 -1.66 11.14 3.13
CA ILE A 50 -0.76 10.22 3.85
C ILE A 50 0.68 10.74 4.02
N TYR A 51 1.25 11.31 2.96
CA TYR A 51 2.62 11.84 2.94
C TYR A 51 2.65 13.35 2.69
N SER A 52 1.51 14.01 2.82
CA SER A 52 1.40 15.47 2.81
C SER A 52 1.65 16.03 4.21
N SER A 53 1.52 17.35 4.37
CA SER A 53 1.48 17.98 5.70
C SER A 53 0.13 17.83 6.41
N LEU A 54 -0.88 17.24 5.76
CA LEU A 54 -2.18 16.90 6.34
C LEU A 54 -2.10 15.54 7.05
N GLU A 55 -2.91 15.34 8.09
CA GLU A 55 -3.01 14.05 8.77
C GLU A 55 -4.03 13.16 8.06
N PRO A 56 -3.68 11.91 7.71
CA PRO A 56 -4.61 11.00 7.08
C PRO A 56 -5.74 10.58 8.04
N PRO A 57 -6.88 10.10 7.53
CA PRO A 57 -7.96 9.60 8.35
C PRO A 57 -7.50 8.45 9.24
N ALA A 58 -7.83 8.49 10.53
CA ALA A 58 -7.48 7.43 11.48
C ALA A 58 -8.32 6.15 11.28
N SER A 59 -9.51 6.27 10.68
CA SER A 59 -10.43 5.15 10.46
C SER A 59 -11.28 5.37 9.21
N ASN A 60 -11.70 4.28 8.58
CA ASN A 60 -12.71 4.24 7.52
C ASN A 60 -13.84 3.30 7.94
N GLU A 61 -15.08 3.79 7.94
CA GLU A 61 -16.28 3.05 8.39
C GLU A 61 -16.15 2.41 9.79
N GLY A 62 -15.44 3.08 10.71
CA GLY A 62 -15.22 2.59 12.07
C GLY A 62 -14.14 1.51 12.21
N VAL A 63 -13.47 1.14 11.12
CA VAL A 63 -12.30 0.24 11.12
C VAL A 63 -11.02 1.07 10.95
N PRO A 64 -9.94 0.80 11.70
CA PRO A 64 -8.72 1.60 11.63
C PRO A 64 -8.05 1.58 10.25
N VAL A 65 -7.48 2.73 9.87
CA VAL A 65 -6.49 2.83 8.78
C VAL A 65 -5.13 2.43 9.35
N ILE A 66 -4.44 1.47 8.73
CA ILE A 66 -3.22 0.89 9.30
C ILE A 66 -2.09 0.91 8.28
N HIS A 67 -0.95 1.47 8.67
CA HIS A 67 0.30 1.29 7.93
C HIS A 67 0.84 -0.12 8.16
N LEU A 68 0.80 -0.96 7.13
CA LEU A 68 1.22 -2.37 7.17
C LEU A 68 2.76 -2.51 7.09
N GLY A 69 3.44 -1.51 6.55
CA GLY A 69 4.87 -1.46 6.42
C GLY A 69 5.32 -0.85 5.09
N GLU A 70 6.63 -0.78 4.91
CA GLU A 70 7.25 -0.19 3.72
C GLU A 70 8.21 -1.14 3.01
N ALA A 71 8.33 -0.96 1.70
CA ALA A 71 9.35 -1.56 0.87
C ALA A 71 10.27 -0.47 0.30
N VAL A 72 11.59 -0.64 0.42
CA VAL A 72 12.57 0.19 -0.29
C VAL A 72 12.63 -0.28 -1.73
N VAL A 73 12.47 0.64 -2.69
CA VAL A 73 12.47 0.32 -4.12
C VAL A 73 13.56 1.01 -4.89
N GLU A 74 14.33 1.90 -4.26
CA GLU A 74 15.49 2.54 -4.88
C GLU A 74 16.47 1.50 -5.44
N GLY A 75 16.66 1.55 -6.77
CA GLY A 75 17.52 0.60 -7.49
C GLY A 75 16.95 -0.82 -7.64
N GLN A 76 15.69 -1.08 -7.26
CA GLN A 76 15.04 -2.39 -7.37
C GLN A 76 13.81 -2.36 -8.26
N CYS A 77 13.78 -3.18 -9.32
CA CYS A 77 12.63 -3.29 -10.22
C CYS A 77 11.41 -3.99 -9.61
N SER A 78 11.55 -4.53 -8.40
CA SER A 78 10.50 -5.22 -7.67
C SER A 78 10.50 -4.82 -6.21
N TYR A 79 9.33 -4.82 -5.60
CA TYR A 79 9.15 -4.56 -4.18
C TYR A 79 8.49 -5.74 -3.50
N ARG A 80 8.73 -5.89 -2.19
CA ARG A 80 8.03 -6.84 -1.33
C ARG A 80 7.83 -6.23 0.05
N VAL A 81 6.66 -6.45 0.62
CA VAL A 81 6.32 -6.13 2.01
C VAL A 81 5.81 -7.41 2.67
N THR A 82 6.25 -7.64 3.90
CA THR A 82 5.75 -8.74 4.73
C THR A 82 5.13 -8.14 5.99
N PHE A 83 3.87 -8.44 6.23
CA PHE A 83 3.12 -7.91 7.37
C PHE A 83 2.25 -8.99 8.01
N ARG A 84 1.70 -8.68 9.19
CA ARG A 84 0.66 -9.50 9.83
C ARG A 84 -0.70 -8.93 9.47
N VAL A 85 -1.63 -9.80 9.08
CA VAL A 85 -3.01 -9.41 8.82
C VAL A 85 -3.57 -8.74 10.08
N PRO A 86 -4.13 -7.51 9.99
CA PRO A 86 -4.70 -6.80 11.12
C PRO A 86 -5.78 -7.61 11.84
N ASP A 87 -5.89 -7.37 13.16
CA ASP A 87 -6.97 -7.92 13.98
C ASP A 87 -8.21 -7.02 13.87
N VAL A 88 -8.99 -7.24 12.82
CA VAL A 88 -10.22 -6.50 12.48
C VAL A 88 -11.35 -7.49 12.21
N PRO A 89 -12.62 -7.06 12.21
CA PRO A 89 -13.73 -7.92 11.85
C PRO A 89 -13.52 -8.62 10.49
N PRO A 90 -14.06 -9.83 10.28
CA PRO A 90 -14.05 -10.46 8.98
C PRO A 90 -14.77 -9.58 7.94
N GLY A 91 -14.16 -9.40 6.77
CA GLY A 91 -14.65 -8.45 5.77
C GLY A 91 -13.74 -8.35 4.55
N ILE A 92 -14.14 -7.50 3.61
CA ILE A 92 -13.32 -7.10 2.46
C ILE A 92 -12.80 -5.69 2.75
N TYR A 93 -11.51 -5.52 2.60
CA TYR A 93 -10.80 -4.27 2.83
C TYR A 93 -9.88 -3.97 1.67
N GLU A 94 -9.48 -2.73 1.51
CA GLU A 94 -8.50 -2.35 0.50
C GLU A 94 -7.10 -2.25 1.09
N ILE A 95 -6.12 -2.70 0.32
CA ILE A 95 -4.70 -2.40 0.55
C ILE A 95 -4.26 -1.46 -0.56
N VAL A 96 -3.83 -0.27 -0.18
CA VAL A 96 -3.37 0.79 -1.07
C VAL A 96 -1.86 0.94 -0.95
N PRO A 97 -1.09 0.53 -1.97
CA PRO A 97 0.33 0.86 -2.05
C PRO A 97 0.48 2.33 -2.47
N ILE A 98 1.31 3.08 -1.76
CA ILE A 98 1.62 4.48 -2.07
C ILE A 98 3.13 4.62 -2.17
N GLU A 99 3.61 4.96 -3.36
CA GLU A 99 4.98 5.40 -3.54
C GLU A 99 5.18 6.78 -2.95
N HIS A 100 6.31 7.00 -2.30
CA HIS A 100 6.73 8.31 -1.83
C HIS A 100 8.25 8.47 -1.87
N GLY A 101 8.69 9.72 -2.07
CA GLY A 101 10.08 10.11 -2.13
C GLY A 101 10.33 11.28 -3.07
N HIS A 102 11.50 11.92 -2.95
CA HIS A 102 11.96 13.00 -3.85
C HIS A 102 10.96 14.16 -4.08
N GLY A 103 10.10 14.45 -3.10
CA GLY A 103 9.16 15.58 -3.17
C GLY A 103 7.80 15.26 -3.79
N GLY A 104 7.47 13.98 -4.01
CA GLY A 104 6.16 13.57 -4.50
C GLY A 104 5.69 12.22 -3.95
N SER A 105 4.43 11.90 -4.23
CA SER A 105 3.80 10.63 -3.93
C SER A 105 2.83 10.23 -5.04
N ALA A 106 2.63 8.92 -5.20
CA ALA A 106 1.66 8.37 -6.15
C ALA A 106 1.04 7.09 -5.58
N ALA A 107 -0.28 7.01 -5.59
CA ALA A 107 -0.99 5.77 -5.26
C ALA A 107 -1.00 4.80 -6.44
N PHE A 108 -0.80 3.52 -6.14
CA PHE A 108 -1.09 2.43 -7.07
C PHE A 108 -2.57 2.04 -6.95
N ALA A 109 -3.05 1.26 -7.92
CA ALA A 109 -4.37 0.64 -7.81
C ALA A 109 -4.50 -0.17 -6.50
N ALA A 110 -5.58 0.11 -5.78
CA ALA A 110 -5.94 -0.64 -4.58
C ALA A 110 -6.13 -2.12 -4.90
N THR A 111 -5.82 -2.97 -3.92
CA THR A 111 -6.07 -4.41 -4.01
C THR A 111 -7.04 -4.82 -2.91
N GLU A 112 -8.15 -5.45 -3.31
CA GLU A 112 -9.08 -6.05 -2.37
C GLU A 112 -8.40 -7.19 -1.58
N PHE A 113 -8.57 -7.17 -0.28
CA PHE A 113 -8.05 -8.14 0.66
C PHE A 113 -9.14 -8.61 1.60
N ARG A 114 -9.35 -9.93 1.66
CA ARG A 114 -10.35 -10.56 2.51
C ARG A 114 -9.76 -10.99 3.85
N VAL A 115 -10.23 -10.40 4.94
CA VAL A 115 -9.96 -10.89 6.29
C VAL A 115 -10.96 -12.01 6.62
N SER A 116 -10.45 -13.20 6.92
CA SER A 116 -11.25 -14.39 7.24
C SER A 116 -11.14 -14.79 8.70
N SER A 117 -12.19 -15.42 9.24
CA SER A 117 -12.18 -16.08 10.55
C SER A 117 -11.21 -17.25 10.65
#